data_AF-A0A2V5L0H7-F1
#
_entry.id   AF-A0A2V5L0H7-F1
#
_cell.length_a   1.000
_cell.length_b   1.000
_cell.length_c   1.000
_cell.angle_alpha   90.00
_cell.angle_beta   90.00
_cell.angle_gamma   90.00
#
_symmetry.space_group_name_H-M   'P 1'
#
loop_
_entity.id
_entity.type
_entity.pdbx_description
1 polymer ?
#
loop_
_entity_poly.entity_id
_entity_poly.type
_entity_poly.pdbx_seq_one_letter_code
_entity_poly.pdbx_strand_id
1 'polypeptide(L)'
;MTEINLDAVEKNGNQFNTDDVKADGEWTRCPTPESKEGFMRYRVLESKGNHYKVEYQENGGGTLTTASTIEFDIEKRNIRRDGKPVTIRILRVLSYNRNKQAA
;
A
#
# COMPACT_ATOMS: atom_id res chain seq x y z
N MET A 1 4.49 5.42 -15.23
CA MET A 1 5.17 5.64 -13.94
C MET A 1 4.15 6.23 -12.99
N THR A 2 3.99 5.65 -11.80
CA THR A 2 2.92 6.02 -10.85
C THR A 2 3.54 6.60 -9.59
N GLU A 3 3.11 7.80 -9.21
CA GLU A 3 3.52 8.50 -7.99
C GLU A 3 2.29 8.87 -7.16
N ILE A 4 2.38 8.70 -5.85
CA ILE A 4 1.29 8.95 -4.89
C ILE A 4 1.80 9.92 -3.82
N ASN A 5 1.08 11.01 -3.60
CA ASN A 5 1.37 11.95 -2.53
C ASN A 5 0.81 11.44 -1.20
N LEU A 6 1.68 10.94 -0.32
CA LEU A 6 1.27 10.34 0.94
C LEU A 6 0.70 11.38 1.92
N ASP A 7 1.18 12.62 1.88
CA ASP A 7 0.68 13.69 2.74
C ASP A 7 -0.73 14.14 2.34
N ALA A 8 -1.09 13.98 1.07
CA ALA A 8 -2.46 14.18 0.61
C ALA A 8 -3.38 13.02 1.02
N VAL A 9 -2.86 11.78 0.96
CA VAL A 9 -3.58 10.59 1.43
C VAL A 9 -3.92 10.69 2.91
N GLU A 10 -2.96 11.10 3.75
CA GLU A 10 -3.16 11.23 5.20
C GLU A 10 -4.19 12.33 5.57
N LYS A 11 -4.21 13.44 4.81
CA LYS A 11 -5.11 14.58 5.10
C LYS A 11 -6.55 14.37 4.68
N ASN A 12 -6.83 13.45 3.77
CA ASN A 12 -8.13 13.40 3.10
C ASN A 12 -9.17 12.50 3.81
N GLY A 13 -8.93 12.03 5.03
CA GLY A 13 -9.90 11.19 5.78
C GLY A 13 -10.53 10.11 4.90
N ASN A 14 -9.71 9.50 4.03
CA ASN A 14 -10.17 8.68 2.93
C ASN A 14 -10.51 7.26 3.41
N GLN A 15 -10.97 6.41 2.50
CA GLN A 15 -11.24 4.98 2.74
C GLN A 15 -10.04 4.18 3.27
N PHE A 16 -8.86 4.79 3.41
CA PHE A 16 -7.66 4.19 4.02
C PHE A 16 -7.51 4.59 5.49
N ASN A 17 -8.64 4.84 6.17
CA ASN A 17 -8.65 5.16 7.59
C ASN A 17 -8.07 3.97 8.38
N THR A 18 -7.03 4.25 9.16
CA THR A 18 -6.09 3.24 9.68
C THR A 18 -6.58 2.48 10.90
N ASP A 19 -7.73 2.86 11.46
CA ASP A 19 -8.27 2.30 12.71
C ASP A 19 -8.53 0.79 12.64
N ASP A 20 -8.67 0.25 11.44
CA ASP A 20 -8.93 -1.17 11.19
C ASP A 20 -7.75 -1.92 10.57
N VAL A 21 -6.61 -1.25 10.32
CA VAL A 21 -5.39 -1.91 9.85
C VAL A 21 -4.76 -2.65 11.02
N LYS A 22 -4.77 -3.99 10.97
CA LYS A 22 -4.34 -4.83 12.09
C LYS A 22 -3.16 -5.70 11.71
N ALA A 23 -2.19 -5.78 12.61
CA ALA A 23 -1.12 -6.77 12.51
C ALA A 23 -1.71 -8.19 12.73
N ASP A 24 -1.31 -9.11 11.86
CA ASP A 24 -1.69 -10.52 11.85
C ASP A 24 -0.45 -11.36 11.50
N GLY A 25 0.41 -11.58 12.49
CA GLY A 25 1.72 -12.22 12.30
C GLY A 25 2.63 -11.38 11.39
N GLU A 26 3.12 -11.98 10.31
CA GLU A 26 3.91 -11.26 9.28
C GLU A 26 3.06 -10.33 8.40
N TRP A 27 1.73 -10.48 8.45
CA TRP A 27 0.80 -9.75 7.60
C TRP A 27 0.25 -8.53 8.33
N THR A 28 -0.10 -7.54 7.55
CA THR A 28 -0.94 -6.42 7.94
C THR A 28 -2.23 -6.53 7.14
N ARG A 29 -3.37 -6.73 7.83
CA ARG A 29 -4.68 -6.93 7.22
C ARG A 29 -5.43 -5.60 7.18
N CYS A 30 -6.06 -5.32 6.04
CA CYS A 30 -6.96 -4.20 5.85
C CYS A 30 -8.41 -4.74 5.81
N PRO A 31 -9.38 -4.04 6.42
CA PRO A 31 -10.78 -4.43 6.33
C PRO A 31 -11.28 -4.32 4.88
N THR A 32 -12.04 -5.31 4.42
CA THR A 32 -12.79 -5.23 3.17
C THR A 32 -14.24 -4.90 3.50
N PRO A 33 -14.79 -3.74 3.06
CA PRO A 33 -16.20 -3.40 3.30
C PRO A 33 -17.17 -4.43 2.69
N GLU A 34 -16.73 -5.14 1.65
CA GLU A 34 -17.59 -5.94 0.78
C GLU A 34 -17.67 -7.43 1.14
N SER A 35 -16.93 -7.93 2.15
CA SER A 35 -17.00 -9.37 2.49
C SER A 35 -16.82 -9.66 3.97
N LYS A 36 -17.72 -10.51 4.51
CA LYS A 36 -17.58 -11.12 5.85
C LYS A 36 -16.47 -12.19 5.89
N GLU A 37 -16.05 -12.70 4.73
CA GLU A 37 -15.14 -13.85 4.61
C GLU A 37 -13.85 -13.55 3.82
N GLY A 38 -13.78 -12.42 3.09
CA GLY A 38 -12.60 -12.04 2.30
C GLY A 38 -11.54 -11.30 3.11
N PHE A 39 -10.44 -10.98 2.43
CA PHE A 39 -9.36 -10.19 3.02
C PHE A 39 -8.55 -9.43 1.97
N MET A 40 -8.04 -8.28 2.40
CA MET A 40 -6.88 -7.64 1.80
C MET A 40 -5.77 -7.64 2.84
N ARG A 41 -4.55 -8.01 2.45
CA ARG A 41 -3.40 -7.97 3.35
C ARG A 41 -2.12 -7.70 2.60
N TYR A 42 -1.13 -7.19 3.30
CA TYR A 42 0.22 -7.10 2.77
C TYR A 42 1.26 -7.51 3.81
N ARG A 43 2.45 -7.90 3.36
CA ARG A 43 3.62 -8.04 4.23
C ARG A 43 4.83 -7.41 3.57
N VAL A 44 5.75 -6.94 4.39
CA VAL A 44 7.01 -6.36 3.92
C VAL A 44 7.99 -7.50 3.62
N LEU A 45 8.45 -7.58 2.37
CA LEU A 45 9.48 -8.53 1.93
C LEU A 45 10.88 -7.91 2.07
N GLU A 46 11.00 -6.61 1.79
CA GLU A 46 12.26 -5.86 1.91
C GLU A 46 11.99 -4.43 2.35
N SER A 47 12.84 -3.90 3.24
CA SER A 47 12.88 -2.49 3.62
C SER A 47 14.33 -2.06 3.78
N LYS A 48 14.78 -1.15 2.91
CA LYS A 48 16.15 -0.65 2.90
C LYS A 48 16.17 0.85 2.60
N GLY A 49 16.39 1.67 3.62
CA GLY A 49 16.39 3.12 3.47
C GLY A 49 15.01 3.62 3.04
N ASN A 50 14.93 4.24 1.86
CA ASN A 50 13.68 4.69 1.27
C ASN A 50 13.00 3.65 0.36
N HIS A 51 13.64 2.50 0.14
CA HIS A 51 13.17 1.45 -0.76
C HIS A 51 12.39 0.37 -0.02
N TYR A 52 11.27 -0.06 -0.61
CA TYR A 52 10.38 -1.06 -0.06
C TYR A 52 9.92 -2.05 -1.11
N LYS A 53 9.81 -3.31 -0.70
CA LYS A 53 9.16 -4.37 -1.45
C LYS A 53 8.14 -5.05 -0.57
N VAL A 54 6.92 -5.18 -1.07
CA VAL A 54 5.81 -5.81 -0.34
C VAL A 54 5.17 -6.90 -1.18
N GLU A 55 4.66 -7.91 -0.50
CA GLU A 55 3.68 -8.83 -1.07
C GLU A 55 2.29 -8.34 -0.66
N TYR A 56 1.42 -8.13 -1.65
CA TYR A 56 0.01 -7.82 -1.47
C TYR A 56 -0.81 -9.06 -1.84
N GLN A 57 -1.82 -9.38 -1.03
CA GLN A 57 -2.79 -10.43 -1.31
C GLN A 57 -4.22 -9.94 -1.15
N GLU A 58 -5.09 -10.47 -2.00
CA GLU A 58 -6.51 -10.19 -2.00
C GLU A 58 -7.32 -11.45 -2.26
N ASN A 59 -8.37 -11.63 -1.47
CA ASN A 59 -9.38 -12.67 -1.62
C ASN A 59 -10.77 -12.05 -1.43
N GLY A 60 -11.65 -12.23 -2.41
CA GLY A 60 -13.02 -11.70 -2.40
C GLY A 60 -14.04 -12.49 -1.58
N GLY A 61 -13.61 -13.45 -0.74
CA GLY A 61 -14.49 -14.35 0.03
C GLY A 61 -14.69 -15.73 -0.60
N GLY A 62 -13.77 -16.18 -1.46
CA GLY A 62 -13.82 -17.50 -2.11
C GLY A 62 -12.51 -18.28 -1.93
N THR A 63 -12.31 -19.31 -2.74
CA THR A 63 -11.05 -20.09 -2.72
C THR A 63 -9.90 -19.39 -3.44
N LEU A 64 -10.20 -18.51 -4.39
CA LEU A 64 -9.19 -17.81 -5.18
C LEU A 64 -8.56 -16.67 -4.37
N THR A 65 -7.26 -16.81 -4.10
CA THR A 65 -6.43 -15.74 -3.57
C THR A 65 -5.48 -15.26 -4.65
N THR A 66 -5.44 -13.95 -4.88
CA THR A 66 -4.46 -13.35 -5.78
C THR A 66 -3.33 -12.73 -4.98
N ALA A 67 -2.12 -12.80 -5.52
CA ALA A 67 -0.94 -12.20 -4.90
C ALA A 67 -0.21 -11.33 -5.93
N SER A 68 0.39 -10.24 -5.47
CA SER A 68 1.24 -9.36 -6.27
C SER A 68 2.44 -8.92 -5.45
N THR A 69 3.57 -8.75 -6.11
CA THR A 69 4.75 -8.12 -5.53
C THR A 69 4.80 -6.67 -6.01
N ILE A 70 4.89 -5.73 -5.07
CA ILE A 70 4.95 -4.29 -5.36
C ILE A 70 6.24 -3.75 -4.78
N GLU A 71 6.98 -3.02 -5.60
CA GLU A 71 8.24 -2.40 -5.23
C GLU A 71 8.13 -0.89 -5.43
N PHE A 72 8.54 -0.11 -4.43
CA PHE A 72 8.38 1.33 -4.44
C PHE A 72 9.42 2.02 -3.56
N ASP A 73 9.68 3.29 -3.88
CA ASP A 73 10.45 4.18 -3.03
C ASP A 73 9.52 5.19 -2.35
N ILE A 74 9.85 5.59 -1.12
CA ILE A 74 9.23 6.73 -0.43
C ILE A 74 10.25 7.88 -0.37
N GLU A 75 10.10 8.84 -1.27
CA GLU A 75 10.99 10.01 -1.38
C GLU A 75 10.40 11.25 -0.72
N LYS A 76 11.26 12.19 -0.31
CA LYS A 76 10.85 13.54 0.08
C LYS A 76 11.04 14.48 -1.10
N ARG A 77 10.00 15.25 -1.44
CA ARG A 77 10.04 16.25 -2.53
C ARG A 77 9.69 17.63 -1.98
N ASN A 78 10.53 18.61 -2.28
CA ASN A 78 10.25 20.01 -1.96
C ASN A 78 9.38 20.61 -3.07
N ILE A 79 8.21 21.12 -2.71
CA ILE A 79 7.27 21.79 -3.61
C ILE A 79 6.91 23.17 -3.07
N ARG A 80 6.26 24.00 -3.89
CA ARG A 80 5.59 25.20 -3.41
C ARG A 80 4.09 24.96 -3.34
N ARG A 81 3.49 25.16 -2.17
CA ARG A 81 2.03 25.14 -1.96
C ARG A 81 1.62 26.53 -1.50
N ASP A 82 0.75 27.18 -2.25
CA ASP A 82 0.30 28.56 -1.98
C ASP A 82 1.48 29.56 -1.85
N GLY A 83 2.51 29.37 -2.68
CA GLY A 83 3.74 30.16 -2.66
C GLY A 83 4.75 29.81 -1.55
N LYS A 84 4.37 28.99 -0.57
CA LYS A 84 5.24 28.57 0.55
C LYS A 84 5.97 27.26 0.23
N PRO A 85 7.28 27.15 0.53
CA PRO A 85 7.99 25.89 0.38
C PRO A 85 7.47 24.86 1.39
N VAL A 86 7.16 23.66 0.91
CA VAL A 86 6.70 22.53 1.71
C VAL A 86 7.40 21.26 1.24
N THR A 87 7.84 20.43 2.17
CA THR A 87 8.34 19.09 1.87
C THR A 87 7.19 18.09 1.98
N ILE A 88 6.98 17.29 0.95
CA ILE A 88 5.96 16.23 0.91
C ILE A 88 6.61 14.86 0.73
N ARG A 89 5.95 13.80 1.19
CA ARG A 89 6.34 12.42 0.90
C ARG A 89 5.65 11.92 -0.36
N ILE A 90 6.44 11.37 -1.28
CA ILE A 90 5.97 10.74 -2.52
C ILE A 90 6.31 9.26 -2.47
N LEU A 91 5.30 8.40 -2.60
CA LEU A 91 5.49 7.00 -2.93
C LEU A 91 5.58 6.85 -4.44
N ARG A 92 6.69 6.32 -4.95
CA ARG A 92 6.93 6.08 -6.36
C ARG A 92 6.97 4.58 -6.61
N VAL A 93 6.04 4.07 -7.41
CA VAL A 93 5.99 2.65 -7.78
C VAL A 93 7.09 2.36 -8.81
N LEU A 94 7.99 1.45 -8.47
CA LEU A 94 9.08 0.98 -9.32
C LEU A 94 8.65 -0.25 -10.13
N SER A 95 8.00 -1.22 -9.47
CA SER A 95 7.51 -2.43 -10.13
C SER A 95 6.20 -2.93 -9.54
N TYR A 96 5.39 -3.55 -10.40
CA TYR A 96 4.17 -4.25 -10.03
C TYR A 96 4.14 -5.58 -10.79
N ASN A 97 4.26 -6.68 -10.06
CA ASN A 97 4.31 -8.02 -10.62
C ASN A 97 3.16 -8.83 -10.03
N ARG A 98 2.19 -9.20 -10.85
CA ARG A 98 1.11 -10.09 -10.43
C ARG A 98 1.66 -11.52 -10.37
N ASN A 99 1.68 -12.10 -9.17
CA ASN A 99 2.07 -13.48 -8.98
C ASN A 99 0.88 -14.35 -9.41
N LYS A 100 1.07 -15.21 -10.41
CA LYS A 100 0.10 -16.27 -10.68
C LYS A 100 0.28 -17.33 -9.59
N GLN A 101 -0.71 -17.52 -8.71
CA GLN A 101 -0.78 -18.75 -7.91
C GLN A 101 -1.75 -19.72 -8.56
N ALA A 102 -1.30 -20.97 -8.65
CA ALA A 102 -2.04 -22.12 -9.16
C ALA A 102 -3.19 -22.47 -8.20
N ALA A 103 -4.29 -22.92 -8.79
CA ALA A 103 -5.45 -23.46 -8.09
C ALA A 103 -5.08 -24.73 -7.29
#